data_AF-A0A2D7RPX0-F1
#
_entry.id   AF-A0A2D7RPX0-F1
#
_cell.length_a   1.000
_cell.length_b   1.000
_cell.length_c   1.000
_cell.angle_alpha   90.00
_cell.angle_beta   90.00
_cell.angle_gamma   90.00
#
_symmetry.space_group_name_H-M   'P 1'
#
loop_
_entity.id
_entity.type
_entity.pdbx_description
1 polymer ?
#
loop_
_entity_poly.entity_id
_entity_poly.type
_entity_poly.pdbx_seq_one_letter_code
_entity_poly.pdbx_strand_id
1 'polypeptide(L)'
;MKRRSKRYKDLISKRKKNKKMDIKEIIKNIKESQKIKFDESIDISLRINLKQTKGGDFNLRTVTKLPNGSGKKFKIAVLCEPDKIDEAKKTGADIVGNEDLLEKISSGKFDFQKLVCTPTMMSKIGKHGKVLGPKGLMPNPKLGTVTNDLTKTVNDIRTGLIELKNDKDGNIGASIGRKSFSQEKLEENFKYIIDFIKKEKPETIKGEFIKNISLSSTMGLSYRN
;
A
#
# COMPACT_ATOMS: atom_id res chain seq x y z
N MET A 1 -24.39 2.76 -24.45
CA MET A 1 -23.21 2.17 -23.75
C MET A 1 -21.97 3.00 -24.04
N LYS A 2 -21.16 3.34 -23.03
CA LYS A 2 -19.90 4.08 -23.24
C LYS A 2 -18.96 3.29 -24.16
N ARG A 3 -18.54 3.90 -25.29
CA ARG A 3 -17.59 3.34 -26.25
C ARG A 3 -16.24 3.10 -25.54
N ARG A 4 -15.81 1.84 -25.41
CA ARG A 4 -14.50 1.48 -24.84
C ARG A 4 -13.38 1.82 -25.83
N SER A 5 -12.22 2.24 -25.32
CA SER A 5 -11.06 2.60 -26.14
C SER A 5 -10.56 1.42 -26.98
N LYS A 6 -9.95 1.71 -28.14
CA LYS A 6 -9.36 0.69 -29.03
C LYS A 6 -8.39 -0.20 -28.26
N ARG A 7 -7.48 0.42 -27.50
CA ARG A 7 -6.52 -0.25 -26.61
C ARG A 7 -7.18 -1.27 -25.66
N TYR A 8 -8.27 -0.89 -25.00
CA TYR A 8 -8.94 -1.78 -24.05
C TYR A 8 -9.60 -2.98 -24.76
N LYS A 9 -10.11 -2.79 -25.97
CA LYS A 9 -10.65 -3.88 -26.79
C LYS A 9 -9.56 -4.86 -27.21
N ASP A 10 -8.40 -4.35 -27.61
CA ASP A 10 -7.25 -5.17 -28.01
C ASP A 10 -6.66 -5.97 -26.84
N LEU A 11 -6.67 -5.40 -25.64
CA LEU A 11 -6.28 -6.14 -24.43
C LEU A 11 -7.28 -7.26 -24.14
N ILE A 12 -8.58 -6.97 -24.18
CA ILE A 12 -9.62 -7.98 -23.92
C ILE A 12 -9.59 -9.12 -24.93
N SER A 13 -9.37 -8.85 -26.22
CA SER A 13 -9.34 -9.91 -27.23
C SER A 13 -8.20 -10.90 -26.99
N LYS A 14 -7.07 -10.43 -26.45
CA LYS A 14 -5.94 -11.27 -26.04
C LYS A 14 -6.16 -12.03 -24.73
N ARG A 15 -7.21 -11.71 -23.97
CA ARG A 15 -7.49 -12.33 -22.67
C ARG A 15 -8.12 -13.70 -22.85
N LYS A 16 -7.45 -14.75 -22.38
CA LYS A 16 -8.10 -16.04 -22.11
C LYS A 16 -9.05 -15.86 -20.92
N LYS A 17 -10.36 -15.78 -21.18
CA LYS A 17 -11.38 -15.62 -20.13
C LYS A 17 -11.32 -16.79 -19.13
N ASN A 18 -11.33 -16.48 -17.84
CA ASN A 18 -11.62 -17.39 -16.73
C ASN A 18 -10.71 -18.62 -16.54
N LYS A 19 -9.54 -18.70 -17.18
CA LYS A 19 -8.57 -19.76 -16.85
C LYS A 19 -7.77 -19.33 -15.61
N LYS A 20 -7.70 -20.21 -14.60
CA LYS A 20 -6.69 -20.09 -13.54
C LYS A 20 -5.33 -20.30 -14.21
N MET A 21 -4.42 -19.35 -13.99
CA MET A 21 -3.10 -19.38 -14.58
C MET A 21 -2.08 -19.39 -13.45
N ASP A 22 -0.94 -20.04 -13.69
CA ASP A 22 0.15 -20.01 -12.71
C ASP A 22 0.70 -18.59 -12.57
N ILE A 23 1.20 -18.25 -11.38
CA ILE A 23 1.70 -16.91 -11.05
C ILE A 23 2.80 -16.49 -12.02
N LYS A 24 3.67 -17.44 -12.40
CA LYS A 24 4.76 -17.22 -13.35
C LYS A 24 4.23 -16.77 -14.71
N GLU A 25 3.20 -17.44 -15.19
CA GLU A 25 2.55 -17.12 -16.46
C GLU A 25 1.80 -15.79 -16.37
N ILE A 26 1.15 -15.50 -15.23
CA ILE A 26 0.47 -14.23 -14.98
C ILE A 26 1.45 -13.06 -15.02
N ILE A 27 2.57 -13.13 -14.30
CA ILE A 27 3.58 -12.06 -14.25
C ILE A 27 4.19 -11.84 -15.64
N LYS A 28 4.48 -12.92 -16.36
CA LYS A 28 4.95 -12.86 -17.75
C LYS A 28 3.95 -12.14 -18.66
N ASN A 29 2.68 -12.53 -18.62
CA ASN A 29 1.61 -11.90 -19.40
C ASN A 29 1.42 -10.41 -19.05
N ILE A 30 1.50 -10.05 -17.77
CA ILE A 30 1.40 -8.65 -17.31
C ILE A 30 2.58 -7.82 -17.84
N LYS A 31 3.79 -8.40 -17.86
CA LYS A 31 4.99 -7.76 -18.39
C LYS A 31 4.95 -7.58 -19.91
N GLU A 32 4.49 -8.61 -20.63
CA GLU A 32 4.33 -8.60 -22.08
C GLU A 32 3.17 -7.71 -22.57
N SER A 33 2.22 -7.40 -21.68
CA SER A 33 1.15 -6.45 -21.97
C SER A 33 1.68 -5.08 -22.40
N GLN A 34 0.95 -4.42 -23.31
CA GLN A 34 1.38 -3.21 -24.03
C GLN A 34 2.13 -2.19 -23.17
N LYS A 35 3.29 -1.74 -23.68
CA LYS A 35 4.12 -0.73 -23.05
C LYS A 35 3.36 0.59 -22.94
N ILE A 36 3.42 1.18 -21.75
CA ILE A 36 2.90 2.51 -21.45
C ILE A 36 4.09 3.43 -21.25
N LYS A 37 3.85 4.74 -21.35
CA LYS A 37 4.86 5.79 -21.21
C LYS A 37 5.50 5.85 -19.80
N PHE A 38 4.97 5.12 -18.82
CA PHE A 38 5.48 5.10 -17.45
C PHE A 38 5.56 3.68 -16.90
N ASP A 39 6.37 3.50 -15.86
CA ASP A 39 6.54 2.22 -15.16
C ASP A 39 5.33 1.93 -14.26
N GLU A 40 4.52 0.94 -14.67
CA GLU A 40 3.28 0.57 -14.00
C GLU A 40 3.53 -0.14 -12.67
N SER A 41 2.59 0.02 -11.72
CA SER A 41 2.51 -0.87 -10.56
C SER A 41 1.87 -2.20 -10.96
N ILE A 42 2.34 -3.27 -10.35
CA ILE A 42 1.65 -4.56 -10.34
C ILE A 42 1.00 -4.69 -8.98
N ASP A 43 -0.32 -4.79 -8.99
CA ASP A 43 -1.15 -4.80 -7.81
C ASP A 43 -1.85 -6.16 -7.66
N ILE A 44 -1.97 -6.60 -6.41
CA ILE A 44 -2.70 -7.79 -6.01
C ILE A 44 -4.00 -7.36 -5.33
N SER A 45 -5.09 -7.98 -5.78
CA SER A 45 -6.43 -7.86 -5.20
C SER A 45 -6.83 -9.21 -4.65
N LEU A 46 -7.09 -9.25 -3.35
CA LEU A 46 -7.45 -10.45 -2.61
C LEU A 46 -8.87 -10.30 -2.08
N ARG A 47 -9.68 -11.34 -2.24
CA ARG A 47 -10.98 -11.43 -1.57
C ARG A 47 -10.85 -12.36 -0.39
N ILE A 48 -11.06 -11.84 0.80
CA ILE A 48 -10.92 -12.57 2.06
C ILE A 48 -12.30 -12.92 2.61
N ASN A 49 -12.39 -14.02 3.36
CA ASN A 49 -13.59 -14.45 4.07
C ASN A 49 -13.82 -13.66 5.38
N LEU A 50 -13.67 -12.34 5.34
CA LEU A 50 -13.82 -11.46 6.48
C LEU A 50 -14.65 -10.25 6.01
N LYS A 51 -15.97 -10.40 6.08
CA LYS A 51 -16.91 -9.31 5.76
C LYS A 51 -17.08 -8.44 7.00
N GLN A 52 -16.82 -7.14 6.89
CA GLN A 52 -17.09 -6.22 7.99
C GLN A 52 -18.62 -6.08 8.12
N THR A 53 -19.19 -6.68 9.16
CA THR A 53 -20.56 -6.40 9.59
C THR A 53 -20.59 -5.10 10.40
N LYS A 54 -21.72 -4.39 10.36
CA LYS A 54 -21.93 -3.22 11.23
C LYS A 54 -21.89 -3.71 12.68
N GLY A 55 -20.80 -3.41 13.40
CA GLY A 55 -20.53 -3.89 14.76
C GLY A 55 -19.55 -5.06 14.87
N GLY A 56 -18.91 -5.49 13.77
CA GLY A 56 -17.87 -6.52 13.83
C GLY A 56 -16.50 -5.96 14.22
N ASP A 57 -15.92 -6.46 15.31
CA ASP A 57 -14.63 -6.03 15.87
C ASP A 57 -13.41 -6.37 14.99
N PHE A 58 -13.60 -7.17 13.94
CA PHE A 58 -12.50 -7.68 13.12
C PHE A 58 -12.29 -6.81 11.88
N ASN A 59 -11.23 -6.01 11.90
CA ASN A 59 -10.66 -5.33 10.74
C ASN A 59 -9.19 -5.74 10.65
N LEU A 60 -8.81 -6.38 9.54
CA LEU A 60 -7.41 -6.72 9.28
C LEU A 60 -6.75 -5.45 8.76
N ARG A 61 -6.00 -4.81 9.66
CA ARG A 61 -5.16 -3.65 9.36
C ARG A 61 -3.77 -3.89 9.90
N THR A 62 -2.85 -4.22 9.01
CA THR A 62 -1.52 -4.68 9.36
C THR A 62 -0.49 -4.11 8.40
N VAL A 63 0.76 -4.11 8.85
CA VAL A 63 1.88 -3.58 8.08
C VAL A 63 2.92 -4.67 7.87
N THR A 64 3.41 -4.76 6.65
CA THR A 64 4.36 -5.78 6.24
C THR A 64 5.40 -5.14 5.33
N LYS A 65 6.66 -5.53 5.52
CA LYS A 65 7.78 -5.10 4.70
C LYS A 65 8.00 -6.10 3.59
N LEU A 66 7.94 -5.67 2.34
CA LEU A 66 8.27 -6.55 1.22
C LEU A 66 9.77 -6.83 1.17
N PRO A 67 10.20 -8.08 0.90
CA PRO A 67 11.61 -8.45 0.83
C PRO A 67 12.34 -7.71 -0.30
N ASN A 68 11.71 -7.54 -1.46
CA ASN A 68 12.29 -6.82 -2.59
C ASN A 68 11.81 -5.35 -2.70
N GLY A 69 11.07 -4.87 -1.71
CA GLY A 69 10.47 -3.54 -1.69
C GLY A 69 9.35 -3.34 -2.72
N SER A 70 8.74 -2.15 -2.68
CA SER A 70 7.64 -1.76 -3.59
C SER A 70 8.12 -0.96 -4.81
N GLY A 71 9.36 -0.45 -4.78
CA GLY A 71 9.92 0.43 -5.82
C GLY A 71 9.23 1.80 -5.92
N LYS A 72 8.28 2.13 -5.02
CA LYS A 72 7.57 3.40 -5.04
C LYS A 72 8.34 4.46 -4.25
N LYS A 73 8.68 5.56 -4.92
CA LYS A 73 9.26 6.73 -4.26
C LYS A 73 8.15 7.54 -3.60
N PHE A 74 8.17 7.61 -2.28
CA PHE A 74 7.24 8.43 -1.49
C PHE A 74 7.96 9.68 -1.00
N LYS A 75 7.28 10.82 -1.04
CA LYS A 75 7.70 12.00 -0.29
C LYS A 75 7.28 11.81 1.17
N ILE A 76 8.25 11.76 2.08
CA ILE A 76 8.03 11.49 3.50
C ILE A 76 8.23 12.78 4.30
N ALA A 77 7.21 13.17 5.04
CA ALA A 77 7.30 14.23 6.03
C ALA A 77 7.45 13.64 7.43
N VAL A 78 8.30 14.25 8.24
CA VAL A 78 8.50 13.92 9.66
C VAL A 78 8.08 15.11 10.50
N LEU A 79 7.16 14.87 11.42
CA LEU A 79 6.74 15.81 12.45
C LEU A 79 7.36 15.38 13.77
N CYS A 80 8.24 16.21 14.33
CA CYS A 80 8.93 15.90 15.58
C CYS A 80 9.11 17.13 16.46
N GLU A 81 9.43 16.88 17.72
CA GLU A 81 9.86 17.89 18.69
C GLU A 81 11.13 18.59 18.23
N PRO A 82 11.38 19.85 18.68
CA PRO A 82 12.53 20.63 18.26
C PRO A 82 13.84 19.87 18.51
N ASP A 83 13.93 19.15 19.62
CA ASP A 83 15.12 18.39 20.04
C ASP A 83 15.43 17.20 19.11
N LYS A 84 14.45 16.72 18.34
CA LYS A 84 14.59 15.60 17.39
C LYS A 84 14.65 16.03 15.93
N ILE A 85 14.61 17.33 15.64
CA ILE A 85 14.67 17.85 14.27
C ILE A 85 15.99 17.47 13.58
N ASP A 86 17.11 17.55 14.31
CA ASP A 86 18.42 17.24 13.73
C ASP A 86 18.58 15.75 13.42
N GLU A 87 18.02 14.88 14.27
CA GLU A 87 17.93 13.45 13.98
C GLU A 87 17.04 13.19 12.76
N ALA A 88 15.88 13.83 12.70
CA ALA A 88 14.93 13.71 11.59
C ALA A 88 15.54 14.13 10.25
N LYS A 89 16.33 15.21 10.22
CA LYS A 89 17.06 15.65 9.01
C LYS A 89 18.09 14.63 8.55
N LYS A 90 18.80 13.98 9.48
CA LYS A 90 19.78 12.92 9.18
C LYS A 90 19.15 11.65 8.59
N THR A 91 17.87 11.39 8.86
CA THR A 91 17.13 10.25 8.23
C THR A 91 16.97 10.40 6.71
N GLY A 92 17.19 11.59 6.18
CA GLY A 92 16.98 11.92 4.78
C GLY A 92 15.51 12.11 4.42
N ALA A 93 14.62 12.34 5.38
CA ALA A 93 13.24 12.73 5.12
C ALA A 93 13.16 14.00 4.24
N ASP A 94 12.18 14.04 3.34
CA ASP A 94 12.06 15.14 2.36
C ASP A 94 11.62 16.45 3.02
N ILE A 95 10.79 16.33 4.07
CA ILE A 95 10.28 17.47 4.82
C ILE A 95 10.37 17.13 6.31
N VAL A 96 10.98 18.01 7.09
CA VAL A 96 11.04 17.91 8.55
C VAL A 96 10.48 19.20 9.13
N GLY A 97 9.61 19.10 10.13
CA GLY A 97 9.11 20.28 10.81
C GLY A 97 8.41 19.98 12.13
N ASN A 98 7.94 21.05 12.75
CA ASN A 98 7.20 21.04 14.01
C ASN A 98 5.92 21.88 13.83
N GLU A 99 5.79 23.02 14.50
CA GLU A 99 4.57 23.85 14.46
C GLU A 99 4.37 24.49 13.08
N ASP A 100 5.44 24.92 12.42
CA ASP A 100 5.39 25.45 11.05
C ASP A 100 4.79 24.45 10.04
N LEU A 101 5.04 23.15 10.25
CA LEU A 101 4.48 22.10 9.40
C LEU A 101 2.98 21.93 9.68
N LEU A 102 2.56 22.04 10.94
CA LEU A 102 1.15 21.96 11.33
C LEU A 102 0.33 23.11 10.73
N GLU A 103 0.89 24.31 10.67
CA GLU A 103 0.25 25.45 10.00
C GLU A 103 0.13 25.25 8.48
N LYS A 104 1.18 24.73 7.83
CA LYS A 104 1.14 24.34 6.41
C LYS A 104 0.12 23.24 6.11
N ILE A 105 -0.02 22.28 7.03
CA ILE A 105 -1.05 21.24 6.94
C ILE A 105 -2.45 21.85 7.09
N SER A 106 -2.62 22.78 8.03
CA SER A 106 -3.89 23.47 8.27
C SER A 106 -4.36 24.30 7.08
N SER A 107 -3.43 25.02 6.45
CA SER A 107 -3.69 25.79 5.24
C SER A 107 -3.87 24.92 3.98
N GLY A 108 -3.70 23.60 4.10
CA GLY A 108 -3.88 22.64 3.00
C GLY A 108 -2.74 22.65 1.97
N LYS A 109 -1.68 23.43 2.20
CA LYS A 109 -0.53 23.58 1.30
C LYS A 109 0.61 22.66 1.73
N PHE A 110 0.48 21.38 1.41
CA PHE A 110 1.52 20.38 1.67
C PHE A 110 1.66 19.37 0.52
N ASP A 111 2.89 18.91 0.31
CA ASP A 111 3.25 17.99 -0.77
C ASP A 111 4.05 16.79 -0.23
N PHE A 112 3.39 15.98 0.61
CA PHE A 112 3.93 14.71 1.10
C PHE A 112 2.88 13.59 0.98
N GLN A 113 3.36 12.35 0.91
CA GLN A 113 2.53 11.14 0.73
C GLN A 113 2.51 10.24 1.97
N LYS A 114 3.48 10.41 2.88
CA LYS A 114 3.54 9.71 4.15
C LYS A 114 3.97 10.69 5.23
N LEU A 115 3.36 10.57 6.41
CA LEU A 115 3.67 11.40 7.57
C LEU A 115 4.06 10.48 8.73
N VAL A 116 5.24 10.73 9.29
CA VAL A 116 5.75 10.08 10.50
C VAL A 116 5.73 11.10 11.61
N CYS A 117 5.32 10.68 12.81
CA CYS A 117 5.13 11.57 13.94
C CYS A 117 5.73 10.99 15.22
N THR A 118 6.21 11.84 16.12
CA THR A 118 6.51 11.43 17.50
C THR A 118 5.21 11.32 18.32
N PRO A 119 5.14 10.44 19.33
CA PRO A 119 3.93 10.26 20.15
C PRO A 119 3.41 11.57 20.78
N THR A 120 4.33 12.45 21.18
CA THR A 120 4.02 13.75 21.79
C THR A 120 3.34 14.72 20.84
N MET A 121 3.75 14.73 19.57
CA MET A 121 3.17 15.57 18.52
C MET A 121 1.84 15.02 17.98
N MET A 122 1.51 13.76 18.27
CA MET A 122 0.25 13.14 17.85
C MET A 122 -0.97 13.84 18.45
N SER A 123 -0.89 14.32 19.70
CA SER A 123 -1.99 15.06 20.36
C SER A 123 -2.32 16.36 19.64
N LYS A 124 -1.30 17.05 19.10
CA LYS A 124 -1.48 18.28 18.31
C LYS A 124 -2.09 17.98 16.93
N ILE A 125 -1.70 16.87 16.31
CA ILE A 125 -2.16 16.51 14.96
C ILE A 125 -3.62 16.08 14.90
N GLY A 126 -4.17 15.57 16.01
CA GLY A 126 -5.58 15.15 16.10
C GLY A 126 -6.56 16.25 15.70
N LYS A 127 -6.23 17.53 16.01
CA LYS A 127 -7.04 18.69 15.63
C LYS A 127 -7.15 18.88 14.10
N HIS A 128 -6.13 18.46 13.35
CA HIS A 128 -6.06 18.56 11.89
C HIS A 128 -6.57 17.30 11.18
N GLY A 129 -7.21 16.37 11.90
CA GLY A 129 -7.75 15.13 11.36
C GLY A 129 -8.76 15.34 10.23
N LYS A 130 -9.48 16.48 10.19
CA LYS A 130 -10.40 16.82 9.09
C LYS A 130 -9.70 16.94 7.72
N VAL A 131 -8.43 17.37 7.71
CA VAL A 131 -7.64 17.54 6.48
C VAL A 131 -6.87 16.27 6.13
N LEU A 132 -6.23 15.65 7.13
CA LEU A 132 -5.37 14.47 6.92
C LEU A 132 -6.16 13.15 6.81
N GLY A 133 -7.30 13.05 7.49
CA GLY A 133 -8.16 11.87 7.51
C GLY A 133 -8.67 11.43 6.14
N PRO A 134 -9.37 12.28 5.37
CA PRO A 134 -9.88 11.90 4.04
C PRO A 134 -8.77 11.59 3.04
N LYS A 135 -7.57 12.16 3.22
CA LYS A 135 -6.38 11.86 2.40
C LYS A 135 -5.63 10.59 2.84
N GLY A 136 -6.00 9.98 3.97
CA GLY A 136 -5.32 8.80 4.51
C GLY A 136 -3.88 9.05 4.98
N LEU A 137 -3.54 10.31 5.29
CA LEU A 137 -2.20 10.74 5.70
C LEU A 137 -2.04 10.83 7.22
N MET A 138 -3.09 10.49 7.96
CA MET A 138 -3.08 10.56 9.42
C MET A 138 -2.15 9.48 9.99
N PRO A 139 -1.16 9.84 10.82
CA PRO A 139 -0.29 8.89 11.49
C PRO A 139 -1.10 7.99 12.42
N ASN A 140 -0.73 6.71 12.46
CA ASN A 140 -1.37 5.69 13.29
C ASN A 140 -0.29 4.83 13.98
N PRO A 141 -0.36 4.65 15.31
CA PRO A 141 0.52 3.74 16.06
C PRO A 141 0.50 2.30 15.52
N LYS A 142 -0.67 1.80 15.07
CA LYS A 142 -0.78 0.45 14.49
C LYS A 142 0.01 0.28 13.19
N LEU A 143 0.31 1.38 12.50
CA LEU A 143 1.12 1.37 11.28
C LEU A 143 2.61 1.56 11.56
N GLY A 144 3.02 1.74 12.82
CA GLY A 144 4.41 2.09 13.17
C GLY A 144 4.84 3.50 12.74
N THR A 145 3.90 4.31 12.24
CA THR A 145 4.13 5.71 11.81
C THR A 145 4.17 6.70 12.97
N VAL A 146 3.83 6.24 14.18
CA VAL A 146 4.02 6.98 15.43
C VAL A 146 5.11 6.28 16.22
N THR A 147 6.29 6.86 16.26
CA THR A 147 7.48 6.23 16.87
C THR A 147 8.46 7.27 17.40
N ASN A 148 9.31 6.84 18.33
CA ASN A 148 10.49 7.60 18.73
C ASN A 148 11.70 7.34 17.82
N ASP A 149 11.75 6.18 17.17
CA ASP A 149 12.85 5.73 16.29
C ASP A 149 12.62 6.22 14.84
N LEU A 150 12.84 7.52 14.61
CA LEU A 150 12.55 8.15 13.31
C LEU A 150 13.40 7.58 12.15
N THR A 151 14.67 7.29 12.43
CA THR A 151 15.63 6.72 11.46
C THR A 151 15.14 5.40 10.87
N LYS A 152 14.77 4.44 11.74
CA LYS A 152 14.30 3.12 11.32
C LYS A 152 13.00 3.22 10.54
N THR A 153 12.02 3.96 11.06
CA THR A 153 10.71 4.06 10.42
C THR A 153 10.76 4.74 9.05
N VAL A 154 11.56 5.80 8.89
CA VAL A 154 11.74 6.44 7.58
C VAL A 154 12.40 5.46 6.59
N ASN A 155 13.40 4.70 7.02
CA ASN A 155 14.05 3.68 6.20
C ASN A 155 13.11 2.53 5.83
N ASP A 156 12.25 2.07 6.76
CA ASP A 156 11.28 1.01 6.51
C ASP A 156 10.20 1.45 5.52
N ILE A 157 9.70 2.68 5.66
CA ILE A 157 8.74 3.25 4.69
C ILE A 157 9.37 3.36 3.30
N ARG A 158 10.65 3.74 3.21
CA ARG A 158 11.38 3.81 1.94
C ARG A 158 11.65 2.45 1.31
N THR A 159 12.01 1.46 2.12
CA THR A 159 12.33 0.10 1.65
C THR A 159 11.11 -0.70 1.25
N GLY A 160 9.90 -0.20 1.49
CA GLY A 160 8.66 -0.77 0.94
C GLY A 160 7.75 -1.37 2.00
N LEU A 161 7.58 -0.67 3.13
CA LEU A 161 6.50 -0.94 4.06
C LEU A 161 5.14 -0.76 3.35
N ILE A 162 4.33 -1.80 3.38
CA ILE A 162 2.98 -1.82 2.80
C ILE A 162 1.96 -1.99 3.91
N GLU A 163 0.91 -1.18 3.82
CA GLU A 163 -0.28 -1.31 4.65
C GLU A 163 -1.27 -2.23 3.95
N LEU A 164 -1.64 -3.32 4.62
CA LEU A 164 -2.73 -4.18 4.23
C LEU A 164 -3.95 -3.79 5.05
N LYS A 165 -5.01 -3.38 4.36
CA LYS A 165 -6.28 -3.00 4.98
C LYS A 165 -7.40 -3.68 4.24
N ASN A 166 -8.35 -4.26 4.98
CA ASN A 166 -9.56 -4.77 4.38
C ASN A 166 -10.66 -3.70 4.24
N ASP A 167 -11.34 -3.76 3.10
CA ASP A 167 -12.56 -3.02 2.84
C ASP A 167 -13.76 -3.66 3.53
N LYS A 168 -14.90 -2.96 3.50
CA LYS A 168 -16.17 -3.43 4.06
C LYS A 168 -16.58 -4.81 3.50
N ASP A 169 -16.28 -5.03 2.22
CA ASP A 169 -16.60 -6.27 1.51
C ASP A 169 -15.57 -7.39 1.70
N GLY A 170 -14.50 -7.15 2.49
CA GLY A 170 -13.41 -8.11 2.70
C GLY A 170 -12.41 -8.17 1.55
N ASN A 171 -12.29 -7.09 0.76
CA ASN A 171 -11.26 -6.99 -0.26
C ASN A 171 -9.99 -6.37 0.33
N ILE A 172 -8.82 -6.88 -0.06
CA ILE A 172 -7.52 -6.29 0.24
C ILE A 172 -6.83 -5.98 -1.08
N GLY A 173 -6.38 -4.73 -1.23
CA GLY A 173 -5.52 -4.29 -2.34
C GLY A 173 -4.12 -3.99 -1.83
N ALA A 174 -3.10 -4.53 -2.50
CA ALA A 174 -1.70 -4.23 -2.19
C ALA A 174 -0.87 -4.14 -3.48
N SER A 175 0.24 -3.41 -3.44
CA SER A 175 1.15 -3.29 -4.58
C SER A 175 2.35 -4.20 -4.37
N ILE A 176 2.58 -5.18 -5.26
CA ILE A 176 3.66 -6.16 -5.09
C ILE A 176 4.99 -5.69 -5.66
N GLY A 177 4.99 -4.61 -6.43
CA GLY A 177 6.17 -4.02 -7.04
C GLY A 177 5.86 -3.30 -8.34
N ARG A 178 6.91 -2.92 -9.06
CA ARG A 178 6.80 -2.29 -10.37
C ARG A 178 6.99 -3.30 -11.49
N LYS A 179 6.45 -2.98 -12.68
CA LYS A 179 6.63 -3.80 -13.89
C LYS A 179 8.10 -3.92 -14.30
N SER A 180 8.93 -2.95 -13.95
CA SER A 180 10.40 -2.96 -14.12
C SER A 180 11.15 -4.00 -13.28
N PHE A 181 10.55 -4.57 -12.24
CA PHE A 181 11.24 -5.56 -11.38
C PHE A 181 11.48 -6.87 -12.14
N SER A 182 12.45 -7.68 -11.73
CA SER A 182 12.63 -9.03 -12.28
C SER A 182 11.44 -9.92 -11.93
N GLN A 183 11.22 -10.99 -12.70
CA GLN A 183 10.08 -11.88 -12.48
C GLN A 183 10.17 -12.57 -11.11
N GLU A 184 11.36 -13.05 -10.75
CA GLU A 184 11.64 -13.70 -9.47
C GLU A 184 11.29 -12.80 -8.28
N LYS A 185 11.71 -11.52 -8.31
CA LYS A 185 11.42 -10.56 -7.23
C LYS A 185 9.92 -10.36 -7.01
N LEU A 186 9.13 -10.35 -8.09
CA LEU A 186 7.68 -10.22 -8.03
C LEU A 186 7.01 -11.49 -7.50
N GLU A 187 7.53 -12.67 -7.87
CA GLU A 187 7.06 -13.95 -7.35
C GLU A 187 7.33 -14.09 -5.85
N GLU A 188 8.52 -13.69 -5.40
CA GLU A 188 8.88 -13.68 -3.97
C GLU A 188 8.01 -12.73 -3.17
N ASN A 189 7.82 -11.49 -3.64
CA ASN A 189 6.93 -10.52 -2.99
C ASN A 189 5.50 -11.04 -2.94
N PHE A 190 5.02 -11.67 -4.02
CA PHE A 190 3.69 -12.28 -4.06
C PHE A 190 3.55 -13.39 -3.00
N LYS A 191 4.47 -14.37 -2.99
CA LYS A 191 4.45 -15.48 -2.03
C LYS A 191 4.47 -14.97 -0.59
N TYR A 192 5.35 -14.01 -0.31
CA TYR A 192 5.48 -13.39 1.00
C TYR A 192 4.17 -12.75 1.48
N ILE A 193 3.47 -11.98 0.63
CA ILE A 193 2.18 -11.37 1.00
C ILE A 193 1.12 -12.44 1.30
N ILE A 194 1.04 -13.49 0.48
CA ILE A 194 0.06 -14.57 0.67
C ILE A 194 0.31 -15.31 1.99
N ASP A 195 1.57 -15.64 2.27
CA ASP A 195 1.94 -16.34 3.50
C ASP A 195 1.74 -15.45 4.73
N PHE A 196 2.03 -14.16 4.62
CA PHE A 196 1.76 -13.18 5.67
C PHE A 196 0.27 -13.08 5.99
N ILE A 197 -0.59 -12.94 4.97
CA ILE A 197 -2.04 -12.85 5.15
C ILE A 197 -2.62 -14.15 5.73
N LYS A 198 -2.08 -15.32 5.35
CA LYS A 198 -2.49 -16.60 5.96
C LYS A 198 -2.13 -16.67 7.44
N LYS A 199 -0.97 -16.13 7.85
CA LYS A 199 -0.57 -16.06 9.27
C LYS A 199 -1.44 -15.12 10.08
N GLU A 200 -1.93 -14.04 9.47
CA GLU A 200 -2.82 -13.08 10.11
C GLU A 200 -4.29 -13.52 10.14
N LYS A 201 -4.57 -14.77 9.75
CA LYS A 201 -5.92 -15.34 9.83
C LYS A 201 -6.40 -15.32 11.29
N PRO A 202 -7.53 -14.66 11.60
CA PRO A 202 -8.16 -14.77 12.92
C PRO A 202 -8.66 -16.20 13.17
N GLU A 203 -8.46 -16.71 14.39
CA GLU A 203 -8.88 -18.07 14.80
C GLU A 203 -10.40 -18.27 14.67
N THR A 204 -11.18 -17.19 14.76
CA THR A 204 -12.64 -17.21 14.67
C THR A 204 -13.17 -17.61 13.29
N ILE A 205 -12.34 -17.57 12.24
CA ILE A 205 -12.78 -17.85 10.86
C ILE A 205 -12.66 -19.34 10.53
N LYS A 206 -13.81 -20.00 10.43
CA LYS A 206 -13.93 -21.36 9.91
C LYS A 206 -13.83 -21.36 8.37
N GLY A 207 -13.03 -22.27 7.83
CA GLY A 207 -12.83 -22.45 6.37
C GLY A 207 -11.66 -21.66 5.76
N GLU A 208 -11.65 -21.59 4.43
CA GLU A 208 -10.62 -20.89 3.65
C GLU A 208 -10.68 -19.38 3.89
N PHE A 209 -9.51 -18.80 4.23
CA PHE A 209 -9.40 -17.38 4.51
C PHE A 209 -9.36 -16.54 3.22
N ILE A 210 -8.63 -17.01 2.20
CA ILE A 210 -8.50 -16.32 0.91
C ILE A 210 -9.42 -17.03 -0.10
N LYS A 211 -10.43 -16.31 -0.60
CA LYS A 211 -11.41 -16.85 -1.57
C LYS A 211 -10.97 -16.70 -3.02
N ASN A 212 -10.30 -15.60 -3.35
CA ASN A 212 -9.89 -15.31 -4.71
C ASN A 212 -8.67 -14.40 -4.72
N ILE A 213 -7.76 -14.65 -5.65
CA ILE A 213 -6.56 -13.85 -5.87
C ILE A 213 -6.60 -13.32 -7.30
N SER A 214 -6.33 -12.05 -7.48
CA SER A 214 -6.30 -11.42 -8.78
C SER A 214 -5.12 -10.46 -8.87
N LEU A 215 -4.29 -10.59 -9.90
CA LEU A 215 -3.19 -9.67 -10.18
C LEU A 215 -3.57 -8.80 -11.36
N SER A 216 -3.21 -7.52 -11.31
CA SER A 216 -3.42 -6.57 -12.39
C SER A 216 -2.28 -5.56 -12.43
N SER A 217 -1.94 -5.05 -13.61
CA SER A 217 -1.21 -3.78 -13.70
C SER A 217 -2.17 -2.60 -13.67
N THR A 218 -1.65 -1.41 -13.33
CA THR A 218 -2.42 -0.16 -13.23
C THR A 218 -3.36 0.09 -14.43
N MET A 219 -2.90 -0.22 -15.64
CA MET A 219 -3.63 0.04 -16.89
C MET A 219 -3.88 -1.23 -17.72
N GLY A 220 -3.53 -2.39 -17.17
CA GLY A 220 -3.65 -3.68 -17.82
C GLY A 220 -4.91 -4.44 -17.43
N LEU A 221 -4.94 -5.71 -17.84
CA LEU A 221 -6.00 -6.62 -17.45
C LEU A 221 -5.71 -7.28 -16.11
N SER A 222 -6.78 -7.70 -15.46
CA SER A 222 -6.71 -8.55 -14.28
C SER A 222 -6.69 -10.03 -14.67
N TYR A 223 -5.76 -10.78 -14.08
CA TYR A 223 -5.63 -12.23 -14.19
C TYR A 223 -5.93 -12.88 -12.85
N ARG A 224 -6.58 -14.05 -12.87
CA ARG A 224 -6.94 -14.80 -11.67
C ARG A 224 -5.96 -15.95 -11.47
N ASN A 225 -5.52 -16.12 -10.22
CA ASN A 225 -4.75 -17.25 -9.75
C ASN A 225 -5.69 -18.15 -8.92
#